data_AF-X1L130-F1
#
_entry.id   AF-X1L130-F1
#
_cell.length_a   1.000
_cell.length_b   1.000
_cell.length_c   1.000
_cell.angle_alpha   90.00
_cell.angle_beta   90.00
_cell.angle_gamma   90.00
#
_symmetry.space_group_name_H-M   'P 1'
#
loop_
_entity.id
_entity.type
_entity.pdbx_description
1 polymer ?
#
loop_
_entity_poly.entity_id
_entity_poly.type
_entity_poly.pdbx_seq_one_letter_code
_entity_poly.pdbx_strand_id
1 'polypeptide(L)'
;MDIGAQSTTCSIVDKSRLKMSYSFDMSGNELTKVISKGLGVDYKTAENLKEKYGIISTLSQEAPASEVREILLPLVDVILKEIEKISQNFYQIEGKEIQKIILAGASALLPGLKEYFQNHFKKEIEITNPFSFI
;
A
#
# COMPACT_ATOMS: atom_id res chain seq x y z
N MET A 1 -8.89 1.53 0.11
CA MET A 1 -8.02 0.36 0.30
C MET A 1 -7.49 0.42 1.71
N ASP A 2 -7.84 -0.55 2.52
CA ASP A 2 -7.40 -0.71 3.90
C ASP A 2 -6.27 -1.74 3.96
N ILE A 3 -5.06 -1.28 4.28
CA ILE A 3 -3.85 -2.11 4.39
C ILE A 3 -3.59 -2.39 5.87
N GLY A 4 -4.12 -3.52 6.34
CA GLY A 4 -4.02 -3.96 7.72
C GLY A 4 -2.76 -4.79 8.00
N ALA A 5 -2.63 -5.23 9.25
CA ALA A 5 -1.52 -6.08 9.67
C ALA A 5 -1.58 -7.50 9.07
N GLN A 6 -2.78 -8.05 8.85
CA GLN A 6 -2.99 -9.43 8.37
C GLN A 6 -3.57 -9.53 6.96
N SER A 7 -4.27 -8.51 6.48
CA SER A 7 -4.87 -8.52 5.16
C SER A 7 -4.96 -7.10 4.59
N THR A 8 -5.10 -7.02 3.27
CA THR A 8 -5.50 -5.80 2.58
C THR A 8 -6.88 -5.99 1.99
N THR A 9 -7.76 -5.00 2.19
CA THR A 9 -9.10 -4.98 1.61
C THR A 9 -9.27 -3.77 0.70
N CYS A 10 -9.72 -4.01 -0.53
CA CYS A 10 -10.00 -3.00 -1.52
C CYS A 10 -11.49 -2.96 -1.82
N SER A 11 -12.11 -1.83 -1.52
CA SER A 11 -13.54 -1.59 -1.71
C SER A 11 -13.74 -0.47 -2.72
N ILE A 12 -14.66 -0.66 -3.66
CA ILE A 12 -15.07 0.36 -4.62
C ILE A 12 -16.45 0.87 -4.23
N VAL A 13 -16.56 2.19 -4.10
CA VAL A 13 -17.79 2.90 -3.74
C VAL A 13 -18.16 3.84 -4.89
N ASP A 14 -19.42 3.80 -5.30
CA ASP A 14 -20.00 4.70 -6.30
C ASP A 14 -21.35 5.21 -5.79
N LYS A 15 -21.57 6.53 -5.85
CA LYS A 15 -22.79 7.19 -5.33
C LYS A 15 -23.17 6.73 -3.92
N SER A 16 -22.20 6.69 -3.01
CA SER A 16 -22.35 6.26 -1.61
C SER A 16 -22.83 4.81 -1.43
N ARG A 17 -22.66 3.96 -2.45
CA ARG A 17 -22.98 2.53 -2.38
C ARG A 17 -21.73 1.70 -2.65
N LEU A 18 -21.51 0.68 -1.82
CA LEU A 18 -20.48 -0.32 -2.07
C LEU A 18 -20.83 -1.10 -3.34
N LYS A 19 -19.89 -1.14 -4.29
CA LYS A 19 -20.03 -1.87 -5.56
C LYS A 19 -19.32 -3.22 -5.51
N MET A 20 -18.09 -3.22 -5.04
CA MET A 20 -17.25 -4.42 -4.94
C MET A 20 -16.35 -4.33 -3.73
N SER A 21 -15.97 -5.48 -3.17
CA SER A 21 -15.02 -5.61 -2.07
C SER A 21 -14.18 -6.87 -2.29
N TYR A 22 -12.86 -6.69 -2.34
CA TYR A 22 -11.89 -7.77 -2.53
C TYR A 22 -10.87 -7.72 -1.41
N SER A 23 -10.47 -8.88 -0.90
CA SER A 23 -9.38 -8.98 0.06
C SER A 23 -8.28 -9.87 -0.50
N PHE A 24 -7.03 -9.53 -0.22
CA PHE A 24 -5.85 -10.30 -0.62
C PHE A 24 -4.81 -10.31 0.50
N ASP A 25 -3.96 -11.34 0.47
CA ASP A 25 -3.08 -11.75 1.58
C ASP A 25 -1.80 -10.89 1.70
N MET A 26 -1.75 -9.75 1.02
CA MET A 26 -0.67 -8.79 1.21
C MET A 26 -0.99 -7.95 2.45
N SER A 27 -0.07 -7.87 3.40
CA SER A 27 -0.31 -7.18 4.67
C SER A 27 0.94 -6.57 5.29
N GLY A 28 0.72 -5.71 6.29
CA GLY A 28 1.79 -5.07 7.07
C GLY A 28 2.77 -6.05 7.71
N ASN A 29 2.29 -7.19 8.23
CA ASN A 29 3.16 -8.20 8.84
C ASN A 29 4.04 -8.91 7.81
N GLU A 30 3.55 -9.09 6.58
CA GLU A 30 4.34 -9.73 5.53
C GLU A 30 5.51 -8.84 5.09
N LEU A 31 5.27 -7.52 4.98
CA LEU A 31 6.33 -6.53 4.77
C LEU A 31 7.44 -6.65 5.83
N THR A 32 7.06 -6.78 7.10
CA THR A 32 8.01 -6.89 8.21
C THR A 32 8.79 -8.20 8.17
N LYS A 33 8.12 -9.32 7.87
CA LYS A 33 8.77 -10.63 7.76
C LYS A 33 9.80 -10.67 6.63
N VAL A 34 9.51 -10.08 5.47
CA VAL A 34 10.47 -10.08 4.36
C VAL A 34 11.69 -9.22 4.65
N ILE A 35 11.55 -8.11 5.39
CA ILE A 35 12.68 -7.31 5.87
C ILE A 35 13.50 -8.12 6.88
N SER A 36 12.86 -8.72 7.88
CA SER A 36 13.53 -9.55 8.90
C SER A 36 14.36 -10.66 8.26
N LYS A 37 13.78 -11.38 7.29
CA LYS A 37 14.47 -12.43 6.54
C LYS A 37 15.57 -11.89 5.63
N GLY A 38 15.30 -10.81 4.91
CA GLY A 38 16.24 -10.23 3.94
C GLY A 38 17.49 -9.62 4.57
N LEU A 39 17.35 -9.04 5.76
CA LEU A 39 18.45 -8.39 6.49
C LEU A 39 19.01 -9.24 7.65
N GLY A 40 18.40 -10.38 7.95
CA GLY A 40 18.82 -11.24 9.06
C GLY A 40 18.62 -10.62 10.45
N VAL A 41 17.63 -9.75 10.61
CA VAL A 41 17.31 -9.05 11.86
C VAL A 41 16.03 -9.58 12.50
N ASP A 42 15.85 -9.34 13.80
CA ASP A 42 14.60 -9.72 14.48
C ASP A 42 13.39 -8.92 13.97
N TYR A 43 12.18 -9.43 14.23
CA TYR A 43 10.93 -8.82 13.76
C TYR A 43 10.73 -7.38 14.24
N LYS A 44 11.11 -7.07 15.49
CA LYS A 44 10.93 -5.72 16.05
C LYS A 44 11.87 -4.74 15.37
N THR A 45 13.12 -5.14 15.15
CA THR A 45 14.08 -4.36 14.37
C THR A 45 13.59 -4.15 12.93
N ALA A 46 13.07 -5.19 12.28
CA ALA A 46 12.49 -5.09 10.95
C ALA A 46 11.29 -4.14 10.88
N GLU A 47 10.41 -4.13 11.89
CA GLU A 47 9.27 -3.22 11.95
C GLU A 47 9.73 -1.76 12.02
N ASN A 48 10.71 -1.48 12.89
CA ASN A 48 11.28 -0.13 13.01
C ASN A 48 11.92 0.33 11.69
N LEU A 49 12.62 -0.57 10.99
CA LEU A 49 13.22 -0.26 9.68
C LEU A 49 12.14 0.01 8.62
N LYS A 50 11.06 -0.78 8.62
CA LYS A 50 9.90 -0.59 7.73
C LYS A 50 9.25 0.77 7.94
N GLU A 51 8.93 1.12 9.19
CA GLU A 51 8.30 2.39 9.55
C GLU A 51 9.21 3.59 9.28
N LYS A 52 10.53 3.43 9.47
CA LYS A 52 11.51 4.50 9.24
C LYS A 52 11.76 4.78 7.77
N TYR A 53 11.97 3.73 6.95
CA TYR A 53 12.48 3.89 5.59
C TYR A 53 11.44 3.61 4.50
N GLY A 54 10.53 2.66 4.73
CA GLY A 54 9.51 2.25 3.76
C GLY A 54 10.07 2.04 2.35
N ILE A 55 9.44 2.69 1.38
CA ILE A 55 9.81 2.70 -0.03
C ILE A 55 10.10 4.12 -0.54
N ILE A 56 10.71 4.98 0.26
CA ILE A 56 11.16 6.30 -0.20
C ILE A 56 12.28 6.12 -1.25
N SER A 57 12.27 6.91 -2.33
CA SER A 57 13.28 6.82 -3.40
C SER A 57 14.44 7.81 -3.25
N THR A 58 14.31 8.85 -2.42
CA THR A 58 15.11 10.08 -2.54
C THR A 58 15.87 10.54 -1.29
N LEU A 59 15.72 9.89 -0.12
CA LEU A 59 16.15 10.52 1.15
C LEU A 59 17.32 9.87 1.91
N SER A 60 17.87 8.74 1.47
CA SER A 60 18.95 8.11 2.23
C SER A 60 19.88 7.30 1.35
N GLN A 61 21.12 7.79 1.21
CA GLN A 61 22.27 6.97 0.81
C GLN A 61 22.71 6.03 1.96
N GLU A 62 21.95 5.97 3.05
CA GLU A 62 22.16 5.02 4.13
C GLU A 62 21.81 3.62 3.62
N ALA A 63 22.78 2.71 3.67
CA ALA A 63 22.63 1.33 3.19
C ALA A 63 21.34 0.62 3.68
N PRO A 64 20.91 0.76 4.96
CA PRO A 64 19.68 0.10 5.42
C PRO A 64 18.42 0.56 4.68
N ALA A 65 18.38 1.80 4.18
CA ALA A 65 17.19 2.33 3.51
C ALA A 65 17.06 1.80 2.08
N SER A 66 18.17 1.72 1.33
CA SER A 66 18.16 1.13 -0.02
C SER A 66 17.80 -0.34 0.02
N GLU A 67 18.36 -1.10 0.97
CA GLU A 67 18.07 -2.53 1.10
C GLU A 67 16.60 -2.78 1.51
N VAL A 68 16.07 -2.01 2.47
CA VAL A 68 14.64 -2.09 2.85
C VAL A 68 13.75 -1.81 1.63
N ARG A 69 14.04 -0.75 0.87
CA ARG A 69 13.30 -0.42 -0.34
C ARG A 69 13.32 -1.58 -1.34
N GLU A 70 14.50 -2.12 -1.64
CA GLU A 70 14.66 -3.23 -2.61
C GLU A 70 13.89 -4.48 -2.18
N ILE A 71 13.87 -4.79 -0.88
CA ILE A 71 13.11 -5.91 -0.32
C ILE A 71 11.59 -5.67 -0.44
N LEU A 72 11.13 -4.45 -0.18
CA LEU A 72 9.69 -4.14 -0.13
C LEU A 72 9.04 -3.93 -1.49
N LEU A 73 9.76 -3.36 -2.47
CA LEU A 73 9.19 -2.99 -3.77
C LEU A 73 8.44 -4.13 -4.48
N PRO A 74 8.96 -5.37 -4.56
CA PRO A 74 8.23 -6.48 -5.19
C PRO A 74 6.86 -6.76 -4.56
N LEU A 75 6.75 -6.64 -3.23
CA LEU A 75 5.47 -6.85 -2.54
C LEU A 75 4.50 -5.69 -2.79
N VAL A 76 5.01 -4.46 -2.84
CA VAL A 76 4.20 -3.28 -3.18
C VAL A 76 3.70 -3.37 -4.62
N ASP A 77 4.52 -3.85 -5.55
CA ASP A 77 4.12 -4.06 -6.95
C ASP A 77 3.03 -5.12 -7.11
N VAL A 78 2.99 -6.12 -6.23
CA VAL A 78 1.87 -7.07 -6.17
C VAL A 78 0.57 -6.36 -5.79
N ILE A 79 0.59 -5.44 -4.82
CA ILE A 79 -0.60 -4.63 -4.49
C ILE A 79 -1.04 -3.81 -5.71
N LEU A 80 -0.10 -3.15 -6.40
CA LEU A 80 -0.41 -2.34 -7.58
C LEU A 80 -1.17 -3.15 -8.63
N LYS A 81 -0.66 -4.34 -8.94
CA LYS A 81 -1.28 -5.25 -9.92
C LYS A 81 -2.69 -5.71 -9.49
N GLU A 82 -2.90 -5.98 -8.20
CA GLU A 82 -4.24 -6.31 -7.70
C GLU A 82 -5.20 -5.12 -7.84
N ILE A 83 -4.75 -3.89 -7.57
CA ILE A 83 -5.58 -2.69 -7.79
C ILE A 83 -5.90 -2.49 -9.27
N GLU A 84 -4.95 -2.71 -10.18
CA GLU A 84 -5.17 -2.64 -11.62
C GLU A 84 -6.23 -3.65 -12.06
N LYS A 85 -6.10 -4.90 -11.62
CA LYS A 85 -7.06 -5.97 -11.91
C LYS A 85 -8.46 -5.62 -11.38
N ILE A 86 -8.55 -5.12 -10.15
CA ILE A 86 -9.82 -4.70 -9.54
C ILE A 86 -10.43 -3.52 -10.32
N SER A 87 -9.60 -2.56 -10.75
CA SER A 87 -10.04 -1.40 -11.53
C SER A 87 -10.53 -1.79 -12.93
N GLN A 88 -9.83 -2.70 -13.60
CA GLN A 88 -10.23 -3.24 -14.90
C GLN A 88 -11.54 -4.01 -14.79
N ASN A 89 -11.68 -4.85 -13.76
CA ASN A 89 -12.93 -5.58 -13.52
C ASN A 89 -14.11 -4.63 -13.26
N PHE A 90 -13.90 -3.56 -12.49
CA PHE A 90 -14.92 -2.53 -12.28
C PHE A 90 -15.36 -1.88 -13.60
N TYR A 91 -14.39 -1.50 -14.44
CA TYR A 91 -14.67 -0.90 -15.73
C TYR A 91 -15.46 -1.85 -16.65
N GLN A 92 -15.11 -3.13 -16.67
CA GLN A 92 -15.82 -4.14 -17.48
C GLN A 92 -17.28 -4.34 -17.03
N ILE A 93 -17.55 -4.30 -15.73
CA ILE A 93 -18.89 -4.54 -15.18
C ILE A 93 -19.76 -3.28 -15.24
N GLU A 94 -19.21 -2.11 -14.91
CA GLU A 94 -19.97 -0.88 -14.70
C GLU A 94 -19.76 0.18 -15.79
N GLY A 95 -18.78 0.00 -16.68
CA GLY A 95 -18.40 0.98 -17.71
C GLY A 95 -17.81 2.27 -17.14
N LYS A 96 -17.30 2.23 -15.90
CA LYS A 96 -16.80 3.41 -15.16
C LYS A 96 -15.36 3.21 -14.73
N GLU A 97 -14.61 4.30 -14.71
CA GLU A 97 -13.24 4.31 -14.21
C GLU A 97 -13.17 4.79 -12.76
N ILE A 98 -12.26 4.21 -11.99
CA ILE A 98 -11.87 4.69 -10.66
C ILE A 98 -11.27 6.09 -10.79
N GLN A 99 -11.79 7.07 -10.05
CA GLN A 99 -11.33 8.47 -10.12
C GLN A 99 -10.25 8.78 -9.08
N LYS A 100 -10.33 8.14 -7.91
CA LYS A 100 -9.50 8.40 -6.73
C LYS A 100 -9.27 7.12 -5.95
N ILE A 101 -8.09 6.99 -5.36
CA ILE A 101 -7.75 5.89 -4.45
C ILE A 101 -7.56 6.48 -3.06
N ILE A 102 -8.31 5.98 -2.10
CA ILE A 102 -8.17 6.33 -0.68
C ILE A 102 -7.46 5.18 0.01
N LEU A 103 -6.32 5.46 0.63
CA LEU A 103 -5.50 4.56 1.42
C LEU A 103 -5.90 4.67 2.90
N ALA A 104 -6.03 3.53 3.57
CA ALA A 104 -6.41 3.40 4.96
C ALA A 104 -5.62 2.26 5.62
N GLY A 105 -5.72 2.16 6.94
CA GLY A 105 -4.96 1.18 7.73
C GLY A 105 -3.55 1.67 8.06
N ALA A 106 -2.91 1.03 9.05
CA ALA A 106 -1.59 1.45 9.53
C ALA A 106 -0.53 1.39 8.43
N SER A 107 -0.59 0.37 7.56
CA SER A 107 0.40 0.20 6.50
C SER A 107 0.21 1.17 5.31
N ALA A 108 -0.90 1.93 5.27
CA ALA A 108 -1.02 3.05 4.33
C ALA A 108 -0.02 4.19 4.61
N LEU A 109 0.51 4.25 5.84
CA LEU A 109 1.53 5.21 6.25
C LEU A 109 2.95 4.76 5.91
N LEU A 110 3.12 3.64 5.20
CA LEU A 110 4.42 3.20 4.73
C LEU A 110 5.11 4.34 3.96
N PRO A 111 6.30 4.80 4.40
CA PRO A 111 6.93 5.96 3.79
C PRO A 111 7.14 5.77 2.27
N GLY A 112 6.75 6.77 1.47
CA GLY A 112 6.86 6.73 0.01
C GLY A 112 5.72 5.99 -0.73
N LEU A 113 4.80 5.32 -0.02
CA LEU A 113 3.72 4.55 -0.64
C LEU A 113 2.75 5.43 -1.45
N LYS A 114 2.34 6.56 -0.88
CA LYS A 114 1.43 7.51 -1.54
C LYS A 114 2.04 8.02 -2.84
N GLU A 115 3.29 8.48 -2.80
CA GLU A 115 4.01 9.01 -3.96
C GLU A 115 4.21 7.93 -5.02
N TYR A 116 4.54 6.72 -4.60
CA TYR A 116 4.69 5.56 -5.49
C TYR A 116 3.38 5.27 -6.23
N PHE A 117 2.27 5.20 -5.50
CA PHE A 117 0.94 4.94 -6.08
C PHE A 117 0.49 6.08 -7.00
N GLN A 118 0.73 7.33 -6.60
CA GLN A 118 0.36 8.50 -7.40
C GLN A 118 1.14 8.53 -8.72
N ASN A 119 2.43 8.19 -8.66
CA ASN A 119 3.28 8.08 -9.84
C ASN A 119 2.86 6.94 -10.77
N HIS A 120 2.43 5.81 -10.22
CA HIS A 120 1.99 4.64 -10.98
C HIS A 120 0.61 4.86 -11.64
N PHE A 121 -0.42 5.18 -10.84
CA PHE A 121 -1.79 5.27 -11.32
C PHE A 121 -2.13 6.57 -12.03
N LYS A 122 -1.33 7.63 -11.84
CA LYS A 122 -1.63 9.00 -12.34
C LYS A 122 -3.03 9.47 -11.90
N LYS A 123 -3.46 9.06 -10.71
CA LYS A 123 -4.76 9.39 -10.10
C LYS A 123 -4.54 10.04 -8.75
N GLU A 124 -5.58 10.70 -8.25
CA GLU A 124 -5.56 11.26 -6.89
C GLU A 124 -5.42 10.12 -5.88
N ILE A 125 -4.39 10.21 -5.02
CA ILE A 125 -4.17 9.30 -3.90
C ILE A 125 -4.29 10.10 -2.61
N GLU A 126 -5.16 9.67 -1.71
CA GLU A 126 -5.33 10.27 -0.38
C GLU A 126 -5.10 9.23 0.70
N ILE A 127 -4.49 9.62 1.82
CA ILE A 127 -4.48 8.80 3.04
C ILE A 127 -5.60 9.32 3.93
N THR A 128 -6.51 8.43 4.33
CA THR A 128 -7.67 8.82 5.13
C THR A 128 -7.26 9.31 6.52
N ASN A 129 -7.92 10.36 7.01
CA ASN A 129 -7.87 10.78 8.41
C ASN A 129 -9.31 10.84 8.97
N PRO A 130 -9.73 9.84 9.77
CA PRO A 130 -11.10 9.78 10.28
C PRO A 130 -11.44 10.92 11.24
N PHE A 131 -10.45 11.63 11.79
CA PHE A 131 -10.63 12.74 12.73
C PHE A 131 -10.45 14.12 12.08
N SER A 132 -10.33 14.20 10.75
CA SER A 132 -10.10 15.47 10.04
C SER A 132 -11.25 16.47 10.12
N PHE A 133 -12.45 16.03 10.50
CA PHE A 133 -13.66 16.84 10.58
C PHE A 133 -14.28 16.88 11.99
N ILE A 134 -13.51 16.46 13.01
CA ILE A 134 -13.88 16.55 14.43
C ILE A 134 -13.12 17.72 15.04
#